data_AF-A0A535GHK3-F1
#
_entry.id   AF-A0A535GHK3-F1
#
_cell.length_a   1.000
_cell.length_b   1.000
_cell.length_c   1.000
_cell.angle_alpha   90.00
_cell.angle_beta   90.00
_cell.angle_gamma   90.00
#
_symmetry.space_group_name_H-M   'P 1'
#
loop_
_entity.id
_entity.type
_entity.pdbx_description
1 polymer ?
#
loop_
_entity_poly.entity_id
_entity_poly.type
_entity_poly.pdbx_seq_one_letter_code
_entity_poly.pdbx_strand_id
1 'polypeptide(L)'
;MGDSLFMPLAQRAPGRRELTGWEAIWMPLGEGEAERLPSGRGSGWKPIEVPRQLAAREGRQSVWYRTEFPRPDHAGRVVLRIGGAFLATNVWL
;
A
#
# COMPACT_ATOMS: atom_id res chain seq x y z
N MET A 1 -6.70 -6.60 18.00
CA MET A 1 -5.63 -6.83 19.00
C MET A 1 -4.32 -6.70 18.26
N GLY A 2 -3.52 -5.67 18.58
CA GLY A 2 -2.36 -5.29 17.79
C GLY A 2 -1.08 -5.95 18.29
N ASP A 3 -0.50 -6.84 17.49
CA ASP A 3 0.71 -7.58 17.85
C ASP A 3 2.03 -6.81 17.63
N SER A 4 1.99 -5.52 17.26
CA SER A 4 3.07 -4.59 17.63
C SER A 4 2.72 -3.12 17.37
N LEU A 5 2.69 -2.33 18.44
CA LEU A 5 2.81 -0.87 18.44
C LEU A 5 4.07 -0.40 19.20
N PHE A 6 5.13 -1.22 19.21
CA PHE A 6 6.43 -0.77 19.72
C PHE A 6 7.31 -0.25 18.59
N MET A 7 7.81 0.98 18.76
CA MET A 7 9.06 1.46 18.18
C MET A 7 10.19 1.20 19.20
N PRO A 8 10.99 0.13 19.08
CA PRO A 8 12.28 0.05 19.75
C PRO A 8 13.40 0.18 18.71
N LEU A 9 14.18 1.26 18.86
CA LEU A 9 15.38 1.59 18.11
C LEU A 9 15.21 1.81 16.61
N ALA A 10 16.11 2.60 16.04
CA ALA A 10 16.41 2.53 14.63
C ALA A 10 16.77 1.07 14.33
N GLN A 11 15.78 0.28 13.91
CA GLN A 11 16.01 -1.00 13.29
C GLN A 11 16.62 -0.65 11.92
N ARG A 12 17.90 -0.27 11.94
CA ARG A 12 18.86 -0.53 10.87
C ARG A 12 18.99 -2.05 10.78
N ALA A 13 17.87 -2.75 10.57
CA ALA A 13 17.90 -4.13 10.16
C ALA A 13 18.59 -4.09 8.79
N PRO A 14 19.76 -4.73 8.62
CA PRO A 14 20.23 -5.00 7.27
C PRO A 14 19.08 -5.71 6.54
N GLY A 15 18.47 -5.05 5.56
CA GLY A 15 17.31 -5.58 4.82
C GLY A 15 16.03 -4.75 4.82
N ARG A 16 15.92 -3.62 5.55
CA ARG A 16 14.80 -2.69 5.31
C ARG A 16 14.94 -2.08 3.92
N ARG A 17 13.95 -2.30 3.07
CA ARG A 17 13.87 -1.69 1.73
C ARG A 17 12.62 -0.84 1.66
N GLU A 18 12.79 0.39 1.21
CA GLU A 18 11.65 1.24 0.87
C GLU A 18 11.02 0.72 -0.43
N LEU A 19 9.69 0.68 -0.46
CA LEU A 19 8.97 0.33 -1.67
C LEU A 19 8.80 1.60 -2.52
N THR A 20 9.19 1.51 -3.79
CA THR A 20 9.17 2.61 -4.75
C THR A 20 8.27 2.25 -5.95
N GLY A 21 8.17 3.15 -6.95
CA GLY A 21 7.39 2.85 -8.15
C GLY A 21 5.88 2.71 -7.90
N TRP A 22 5.35 3.51 -6.98
CA TRP A 22 3.93 3.48 -6.65
C TRP A 22 3.08 4.07 -7.77
N GLU A 23 1.92 3.47 -7.95
CA GLU A 23 0.84 4.02 -8.76
C GLU A 23 -0.43 4.10 -7.94
N ALA A 24 -1.32 5.02 -8.33
CA ALA A 24 -2.62 5.16 -7.72
C ALA A 24 -3.74 5.34 -8.74
N ILE A 25 -4.93 4.96 -8.32
CA ILE A 25 -6.18 5.22 -9.02
C ILE A 25 -7.28 5.60 -8.02
N TRP A 26 -8.17 6.47 -8.45
CA TRP A 26 -9.35 6.87 -7.71
C TRP A 26 -10.57 6.11 -8.20
N MET A 27 -11.29 5.47 -7.29
CA MET A 27 -12.50 4.69 -7.57
C MET A 27 -13.67 5.15 -6.69
N PRO A 28 -14.92 4.98 -7.15
CA PRO A 28 -16.07 5.01 -6.26
C PRO A 28 -15.88 3.99 -5.13
N LEU A 29 -16.46 4.28 -3.96
CA LEU A 29 -16.34 3.40 -2.81
C LEU A 29 -16.95 2.02 -3.10
N GLY A 30 -16.18 0.95 -2.90
CA GLY A 30 -16.64 -0.44 -3.07
C GLY A 30 -16.42 -1.04 -4.46
N GLU A 31 -16.10 -0.25 -5.48
CA GLU A 31 -16.02 -0.73 -6.87
C GLU A 31 -14.68 -1.40 -7.23
N GLY A 32 -13.62 -1.15 -6.46
CA GLY A 32 -12.27 -1.60 -6.84
C GLY A 32 -12.09 -3.12 -6.89
N GLU A 33 -12.86 -3.89 -6.12
CA GLU A 33 -12.83 -5.35 -6.20
C GLU A 33 -13.47 -5.88 -7.50
N ALA A 34 -14.59 -5.28 -7.93
CA ALA A 34 -15.25 -5.62 -9.19
C ALA A 34 -14.33 -5.34 -10.39
N GLU A 35 -13.51 -4.28 -10.30
CA GLU A 35 -12.47 -3.92 -11.27
C GLU A 35 -11.18 -4.77 -11.15
N ARG A 36 -11.18 -5.77 -10.27
CA ARG A 36 -10.07 -6.71 -10.04
C ARG A 36 -8.76 -6.03 -9.61
N LEU A 37 -8.84 -4.84 -9.03
CA LEU A 37 -7.68 -4.09 -8.53
C LEU A 37 -6.84 -4.83 -7.47
N PRO A 38 -7.42 -5.67 -6.58
CA PRO A 38 -6.63 -6.50 -5.66
C PRO A 38 -5.61 -7.42 -6.33
N SER A 39 -5.86 -7.83 -7.57
CA SER A 39 -4.96 -8.67 -8.36
C SER A 39 -3.95 -7.87 -9.20
N GLY A 40 -3.83 -6.57 -8.95
CA GLY A 40 -2.99 -5.65 -9.72
C GLY A 40 -3.54 -5.30 -11.11
N ARG A 41 -4.75 -5.77 -11.46
CA ARG A 41 -5.41 -5.46 -12.74
C ARG A 41 -6.08 -4.08 -12.71
N GLY A 42 -6.91 -3.81 -13.72
CA GLY A 42 -7.56 -2.52 -13.93
C GLY A 42 -6.72 -1.56 -14.78
N SER A 43 -7.37 -0.54 -15.31
CA SER A 43 -6.75 0.48 -16.17
C SER A 43 -6.77 1.85 -15.51
N GLY A 44 -5.93 2.78 -15.98
CA GLY A 44 -5.95 4.17 -15.51
C GLY A 44 -5.09 4.48 -14.29
N TRP A 45 -4.27 3.52 -13.84
CA TRP A 45 -3.22 3.74 -12.85
C TRP A 45 -2.28 4.88 -13.27
N LYS A 46 -1.93 5.73 -12.31
CA LYS A 46 -1.03 6.87 -12.51
C LYS A 46 0.14 6.81 -11.54
N PRO A 47 1.37 7.06 -11.99
CA PRO A 47 2.52 7.09 -11.11
C PRO A 47 2.37 8.19 -10.07
N ILE A 48 2.74 7.87 -8.83
CA ILE A 48 2.75 8.80 -7.71
C ILE A 48 3.98 8.58 -6.84
N GLU A 49 4.37 9.63 -6.13
CA GLU A 49 5.32 9.50 -5.02
C GLU A 49 4.57 9.11 -3.75
N VAL A 50 5.17 8.26 -2.93
CA VAL A 50 4.69 7.86 -1.61
C VAL A 50 5.88 8.03 -0.65
N PRO A 51 5.73 8.67 0.53
CA PRO A 51 4.47 9.09 1.15
C PRO A 51 3.86 10.35 0.51
N ARG A 52 2.58 10.28 0.15
CA ARG A 52 1.79 11.43 -0.32
C ARG A 52 0.34 11.25 0.07
N GLN A 53 -0.25 12.28 0.66
CA GLN A 53 -1.68 12.29 0.94
C GLN A 53 -2.44 12.63 -0.35
N LEU A 54 -3.30 11.70 -0.78
CA LEU A 54 -4.24 11.92 -1.88
C LEU A 54 -5.63 12.21 -1.30
N ALA A 55 -6.34 13.16 -1.92
CA ALA A 55 -7.69 13.51 -1.50
C ALA A 55 -8.72 12.67 -2.25
N ALA A 56 -9.68 12.13 -1.51
CA ALA A 56 -10.93 11.65 -2.05
C ALA A 56 -11.75 12.84 -2.58
N ARG A 57 -12.57 12.59 -3.61
CA ARG A 57 -13.52 13.56 -4.16
C ARG A 57 -14.87 12.92 -4.39
N GLU A 58 -15.89 13.74 -4.61
CA GLU A 58 -17.24 13.24 -4.90
C GLU A 58 -17.24 12.24 -6.07
N GLY A 59 -17.96 11.13 -5.89
CA GLY A 59 -17.99 10.01 -6.84
C GLY A 59 -16.69 9.20 -6.94
N ARG A 60 -15.62 9.59 -6.25
CA ARG A 60 -14.34 8.85 -6.20
C ARG A 60 -13.73 8.89 -4.81
N GLN A 61 -14.43 8.23 -3.88
CA GLN A 61 -14.12 8.30 -2.46
C GLN A 61 -13.06 7.28 -2.00
N SER A 62 -12.70 6.31 -2.84
CA SER A 62 -11.64 5.35 -2.54
C SER A 62 -10.40 5.62 -3.39
N VAL A 63 -9.23 5.49 -2.77
CA VAL A 63 -7.94 5.61 -3.44
C VAL A 63 -7.24 4.27 -3.31
N TRP A 64 -6.91 3.68 -4.44
CA TRP A 64 -6.16 2.44 -4.53
C TRP A 64 -4.72 2.76 -4.84
N TYR A 65 -3.83 2.05 -4.17
CA TYR A 65 -2.39 2.16 -4.32
C TYR A 65 -1.85 0.79 -4.75
N ARG A 66 -0.89 0.78 -5.68
CA ARG A 66 -0.13 -0.43 -6.01
C ARG A 66 1.33 -0.12 -6.19
N THR A 67 2.16 -1.12 -5.93
CA THR A 67 3.58 -1.13 -6.22
C THR A 67 3.98 -2.59 -6.42
N GLU A 68 5.03 -2.82 -7.19
CA GLU A 68 5.64 -4.12 -7.35
C GLU A 68 7.01 -4.11 -6.67
N PHE A 69 7.35 -5.20 -6.01
CA PHE A 69 8.66 -5.36 -5.40
C PHE A 69 9.16 -6.79 -5.57
N PRO A 70 10.49 -7.00 -5.64
CA PRO A 70 11.05 -8.33 -5.75
C PRO A 70 10.59 -9.21 -4.59
N ARG A 71 10.24 -10.46 -4.90
CA ARG A 71 9.93 -11.44 -3.87
C ARG A 71 11.09 -11.48 -2.86
N PRO A 72 10.82 -11.29 -1.57
CA PRO A 72 11.85 -11.34 -0.55
C PRO A 72 12.51 -12.72 -0.53
N ASP A 73 13.82 -12.76 -0.73
CA ASP A 73 14.63 -13.97 -0.64
C ASP A 73 15.32 -13.99 0.74
N HIS A 74 14.54 -14.34 1.76
CA HIS A 74 15.00 -14.42 3.14
C HIS A 74 14.29 -15.57 3.85
N ALA A 75 15.05 -16.37 4.61
CA ALA A 75 14.52 -17.53 5.33
C ALA A 75 13.73 -17.16 6.60
N GLY A 76 13.80 -15.91 7.05
CA GLY A 76 13.09 -15.40 8.23
C GLY A 76 11.73 -14.77 7.92
N ARG A 77 11.08 -14.24 8.97
CA ARG A 77 9.80 -13.52 8.84
C ARG A 77 9.99 -12.22 8.06
N VAL A 78 9.22 -12.07 6.98
CA VAL A 78 9.10 -10.84 6.21
C VAL A 78 7.89 -10.06 6.71
N VAL A 79 8.02 -8.75 6.85
CA VAL A 79 6.93 -7.86 7.26
C VAL A 79 6.83 -6.67 6.29
N LEU A 80 5.60 -6.35 5.87
CA LEU A 80 5.30 -5.09 5.21
C LEU A 80 4.91 -4.07 6.29
N ARG A 81 5.63 -2.94 6.34
CA ARG A 81 5.35 -1.87 7.29
C ARG A 81 4.69 -0.69 6.57
N ILE A 82 3.47 -0.36 6.96
CA ILE A 82 2.76 0.82 6.50
C ILE A 82 2.87 1.89 7.60
N GLY A 83 3.56 3.00 7.30
CA GLY A 83 3.83 4.05 8.28
C GLY A 83 2.60 4.86 8.69
N GLY A 84 1.57 4.88 7.84
CA GLY A 84 0.28 5.52 8.10
C GLY A 84 -0.63 5.38 6.88
N ALA A 85 -1.91 5.15 7.14
CA ALA A 85 -2.97 5.18 6.15
C ALA A 85 -4.23 5.71 6.82
N PHE A 86 -4.99 6.54 6.13
CA PHE A 86 -6.11 7.28 6.72
C PHE A 86 -7.44 6.53 6.54
N LEU A 87 -8.35 6.72 7.50
CA LEU A 87 -9.72 6.17 7.55
C LEU A 87 -9.77 4.64 7.74
N ALA A 88 -9.78 3.89 6.64
CA ALA A 88 -9.85 2.44 6.61
C ALA A 88 -8.96 1.94 5.48
N THR A 89 -8.15 0.92 5.74
CA THR A 89 -7.17 0.43 4.78
C THR A 89 -7.19 -1.08 4.73
N ASN A 90 -7.46 -1.60 3.55
CA ASN A 90 -7.35 -3.01 3.21
C ASN A 90 -6.05 -3.20 2.43
N VAL A 91 -5.37 -4.31 2.67
CA VAL A 91 -4.10 -4.63 2.02
C VAL A 91 -4.23 -5.99 1.35
N TRP A 92 -3.78 -6.05 0.11
CA TRP A 92 -3.64 -7.27 -0.68
C TRP A 92 -2.16 -7.41 -1.05
N LEU A 93 -1.65 -8.65 -1.01
CA LEU A 93 -0.26 -8.99 -1.33
C LEU A 93 -0.23 -10.29 -2.14
#